data_AF-A4ICM5-F1
#
_entry.id   AF-A4ICM5-F1
#
_cell.length_a   1.000
_cell.length_b   1.000
_cell.length_c   1.000
_cell.angle_alpha   90.00
_cell.angle_beta   90.00
_cell.angle_gamma   90.00
#
_symmetry.space_group_name_H-M   'P 1'
#
loop_
_entity.id
_entity.type
_entity.pdbx_description
1 polymer ?
#
loop_
_entity_poly.entity_id
_entity_poly.type
_entity_poly.pdbx_seq_one_letter_code
_entity_poly.pdbx_strand_id
1 'polypeptide(L)'
;MASFLRTFAILCIIAGVLLQGSTARAPPRAVRAFETKFNSVSQACRGVLETECPSDGLARTDCLMEHIVDNANHECKMWLSWRANCFAYATVYLIPQGKCNFKPHQATSQLIRNCLRNTEKSELPAVCSGSPYYKSLTLRVPRRMDSDAAADL
;
A
#
# COMPACT_ATOMS: atom_id res chain seq x y z
N MET A 1 -12.85 38.61 44.99
CA MET A 1 -12.82 38.85 43.52
C MET A 1 -11.97 37.82 42.75
N ALA A 2 -10.78 37.44 43.21
CA ALA A 2 -9.89 36.50 42.48
C ALA A 2 -10.49 35.10 42.16
N SER A 3 -11.42 34.61 43.00
CA SER A 3 -12.04 33.29 42.78
C SER A 3 -12.97 33.25 41.56
N PHE A 4 -13.71 34.34 41.30
CA PHE A 4 -14.62 34.43 40.16
C PHE A 4 -13.89 34.46 38.81
N LEU A 5 -12.72 35.11 38.77
CA LEU A 5 -11.88 35.15 37.55
C LEU A 5 -11.36 33.77 37.17
N ARG A 6 -10.99 32.94 38.16
CA ARG A 6 -10.51 31.56 37.91
C ARG A 6 -11.61 30.67 37.33
N THR A 7 -12.83 30.73 37.88
CA THR A 7 -13.96 29.94 37.36
C THR A 7 -14.35 30.34 35.94
N PHE A 8 -14.28 31.64 35.62
CA PHE A 8 -14.60 32.14 34.28
C PHE A 8 -13.57 31.67 33.23
N ALA A 9 -12.28 31.70 33.57
CA ALA A 9 -11.22 31.24 32.67
C ALA A 9 -11.35 29.74 32.34
N ILE A 10 -11.67 28.90 33.32
CA ILE A 10 -11.87 27.45 33.12
C ILE A 10 -13.06 27.20 32.17
N LEU A 11 -14.17 27.91 32.37
CA LEU A 11 -15.35 27.79 31.49
C LEU A 11 -15.02 28.20 30.05
N CYS A 12 -14.23 29.26 29.84
CA CYS A 12 -13.81 29.66 28.50
C CYS A 12 -12.93 28.61 27.80
N ILE A 13 -12.02 27.95 28.53
CA ILE A 13 -11.17 26.89 27.97
C ILE A 13 -12.02 25.69 27.56
N ILE A 14 -12.93 25.23 28.42
CA ILE A 14 -13.83 24.10 28.11
C ILE A 14 -14.71 24.43 26.90
N ALA A 15 -15.29 25.63 26.86
CA ALA A 15 -16.10 26.07 25.71
C ALA A 15 -15.27 26.13 24.42
N GLY A 16 -14.02 26.61 24.47
CA GLY A 16 -13.11 26.63 23.32
C GLY A 16 -12.79 25.23 22.79
N VAL A 17 -12.53 24.27 23.68
CA VAL A 17 -12.28 22.87 23.30
C VAL A 17 -13.53 22.23 22.69
N LEU A 18 -14.72 22.49 23.26
CA LEU A 18 -15.98 21.96 22.73
C LEU A 18 -16.34 22.56 21.35
N LEU A 19 -16.08 23.86 21.14
CA LEU A 19 -16.27 24.51 19.84
C LEU A 19 -15.32 23.98 18.77
N GLN A 20 -14.07 23.66 19.13
CA GLN A 20 -13.12 23.02 18.20
C GLN A 20 -13.47 21.55 17.92
N GLY A 21 -13.95 20.80 18.92
CA GLY A 21 -14.34 19.40 18.76
C GLY A 21 -15.56 19.19 17.86
N SER A 22 -16.49 20.16 17.86
CA SER A 22 -17.74 20.09 17.06
C SER A 22 -17.52 20.36 15.57
N THR A 23 -16.43 21.04 15.20
CA THR A 23 -16.12 21.38 13.79
C THR A 23 -15.17 20.38 13.14
N ALA A 24 -14.85 19.27 13.82
CA ALA A 24 -14.33 18.07 13.18
C ALA A 24 -15.42 17.45 12.30
N ARG A 25 -15.71 18.13 11.19
CA ARG A 25 -16.48 17.66 10.05
C ARG A 25 -15.93 16.27 9.77
N ALA A 26 -16.71 15.24 10.06
CA ALA A 26 -16.33 13.86 9.77
C ALA A 26 -15.75 13.86 8.35
N PRO A 27 -14.51 13.35 8.14
CA PRO A 27 -13.88 13.43 6.84
C PRO A 27 -14.88 12.91 5.81
N PRO A 28 -15.11 13.65 4.70
CA PRO A 28 -16.16 13.34 3.74
C PRO A 28 -16.12 11.85 3.44
N ARG A 29 -17.25 11.17 3.67
CA ARG A 29 -17.43 9.71 3.63
C ARG A 29 -16.35 9.05 2.79
N ALA A 30 -15.35 8.53 3.51
CA ALA A 30 -14.27 7.69 3.03
C ALA A 30 -13.93 7.90 1.55
N VAL A 31 -13.00 8.81 1.26
CA VAL A 31 -12.08 8.55 0.14
C VAL A 31 -11.57 7.14 0.39
N ARG A 32 -12.07 6.16 -0.39
CA ARG A 32 -11.68 4.77 -0.18
C ARG A 32 -10.18 4.77 -0.38
N ALA A 33 -9.43 4.52 0.69
CA ALA A 33 -7.98 4.40 0.56
C ALA A 33 -7.72 3.43 -0.58
N PHE A 34 -6.87 3.82 -1.54
CA PHE A 34 -6.51 3.01 -2.71
C PHE A 34 -7.53 2.94 -3.86
N GLU A 35 -8.55 3.80 -3.93
CA GLU A 35 -9.29 3.98 -5.19
C GLU A 35 -8.38 4.63 -6.26
N THR A 36 -8.08 3.89 -7.31
CA THR A 36 -7.29 4.34 -8.45
C THR A 36 -8.01 4.03 -9.75
N LYS A 37 -7.79 4.85 -10.78
CA LYS A 37 -8.28 4.58 -12.15
C LYS A 37 -7.55 3.43 -12.84
N PHE A 38 -6.43 2.99 -12.27
CA PHE A 38 -5.54 1.98 -12.83
C PHE A 38 -5.45 0.75 -11.90
N ASN A 39 -5.41 -0.44 -12.51
CA ASN A 39 -5.26 -1.73 -11.83
C ASN A 39 -3.91 -2.41 -12.12
N SER A 40 -3.08 -1.80 -12.96
CA SER A 40 -1.79 -2.36 -13.40
C SER A 40 -0.75 -1.27 -13.65
N VAL A 41 0.52 -1.66 -13.63
CA VAL A 41 1.63 -0.78 -13.99
C VAL A 41 1.48 -0.21 -15.40
N SER A 42 1.03 -1.00 -16.37
CA SER A 42 0.84 -0.54 -17.75
C SER A 42 -0.25 0.53 -17.89
N GLN A 43 -1.24 0.54 -17.00
CA GLN A 43 -2.26 1.60 -16.95
C GLN A 43 -1.72 2.83 -16.22
N ALA A 44 -1.04 2.65 -15.09
CA ALA A 44 -0.50 3.74 -14.28
C ALA A 44 0.66 4.49 -14.98
N CYS A 45 1.48 3.76 -15.75
CA CYS A 45 2.74 4.21 -16.33
C CYS A 45 2.71 4.22 -17.87
N ARG A 46 1.52 4.46 -18.45
CA ARG A 46 1.37 4.66 -19.89
C ARG A 46 2.06 5.96 -20.31
N GLY A 47 2.85 5.95 -21.39
CA GLY A 47 3.57 7.14 -21.86
C GLY A 47 4.76 7.54 -20.99
N VAL A 48 5.13 6.72 -20.00
CA VAL A 48 6.22 7.03 -19.07
C VAL A 48 7.46 6.24 -19.46
N LEU A 49 8.56 6.96 -19.73
CA LEU A 49 9.89 6.40 -20.01
C LEU A 49 9.83 5.25 -21.03
N GLU A 50 9.10 5.44 -22.12
CA GLU A 50 8.89 4.39 -23.15
C GLU A 50 10.14 4.16 -23.99
N THR A 51 11.05 5.13 -24.06
CA THR A 51 12.34 5.03 -24.74
C THR A 51 13.43 4.41 -23.87
N GLU A 52 13.36 4.59 -22.56
CA GLU A 52 14.38 4.16 -21.61
C GLU A 52 14.07 2.78 -21.00
N CYS A 53 12.79 2.48 -20.77
CA CYS A 53 12.38 1.23 -20.14
C CYS A 53 11.74 0.25 -21.13
N PRO A 54 11.90 -1.08 -20.89
CA PRO A 54 11.23 -2.12 -21.68
C PRO A 54 9.72 -1.86 -21.81
N SER A 55 9.09 -2.36 -22.88
CA SER A 55 7.66 -2.11 -23.16
C SER A 55 6.70 -2.76 -22.17
N ASP A 56 7.08 -3.89 -21.57
CA ASP A 56 6.23 -4.61 -20.61
C ASP A 56 7.01 -5.48 -19.60
N GLY A 57 6.24 -6.20 -18.77
CA GLY A 57 6.78 -7.20 -17.86
C GLY A 57 7.45 -6.66 -16.58
N LEU A 58 8.19 -7.57 -15.95
CA LEU A 58 8.88 -7.29 -14.68
C LEU A 58 10.03 -6.30 -14.88
N ALA A 59 10.82 -6.49 -15.94
CA ALA A 59 11.95 -5.63 -16.27
C ALA A 59 11.53 -4.17 -16.49
N ARG A 60 10.37 -3.92 -17.15
CA ARG A 60 9.79 -2.57 -17.23
C ARG A 60 9.54 -1.97 -15.85
N THR A 61 8.93 -2.75 -14.97
CA THR A 61 8.57 -2.27 -13.63
C THR A 61 9.81 -1.93 -12.80
N ASP A 62 10.86 -2.74 -12.92
CA ASP A 62 12.12 -2.54 -12.22
C ASP A 62 12.85 -1.30 -12.75
N CYS A 63 12.94 -1.14 -14.08
CA CYS A 63 13.47 0.07 -14.71
C CYS A 63 12.70 1.34 -14.31
N LEU A 64 11.37 1.31 -14.33
CA LEU A 64 10.54 2.45 -13.91
C LEU A 64 10.77 2.82 -12.44
N MET A 65 11.10 1.84 -11.59
CA MET A 65 11.44 2.07 -10.18
C MET A 65 12.82 2.72 -10.04
N GLU A 66 13.80 2.31 -10.84
CA GLU A 66 15.15 2.92 -10.88
C GLU A 66 15.09 4.38 -11.31
N HIS A 67 14.21 4.71 -12.27
CA HIS A 67 13.97 6.07 -12.75
C HIS A 67 12.81 6.80 -12.04
N ILE A 68 12.46 6.41 -10.82
CA ILE A 68 11.32 7.00 -10.10
C ILE A 68 11.45 8.52 -9.91
N VAL A 69 12.69 9.03 -9.82
CA VAL A 69 12.96 10.47 -9.67
C VAL A 69 12.59 11.23 -10.95
N ASP A 70 12.98 10.70 -12.11
CA ASP A 70 12.77 11.28 -13.45
C ASP A 70 11.30 11.19 -13.91
N ASN A 71 10.53 10.30 -13.30
CA ASN A 71 9.13 10.07 -13.64
C ASN A 71 8.22 11.23 -13.19
N ALA A 72 7.80 12.12 -14.10
CA ALA A 72 6.88 13.21 -13.77
C ALA A 72 5.42 12.76 -13.53
N ASN A 73 5.05 11.53 -13.88
CA ASN A 73 3.67 11.05 -13.81
C ASN A 73 3.31 10.61 -12.38
N HIS A 74 2.36 11.33 -11.77
CA HIS A 74 1.89 11.07 -10.41
C HIS A 74 1.26 9.68 -10.23
N GLU A 75 0.43 9.22 -11.19
CA GLU A 75 -0.21 7.91 -11.12
C GLU A 75 0.82 6.77 -11.14
N CYS A 76 1.82 6.89 -12.02
CA CYS A 76 2.91 5.94 -12.09
C CYS A 76 3.74 5.94 -10.80
N LYS A 77 4.11 7.13 -10.28
CA LYS A 77 4.81 7.27 -9.00
C LYS A 77 4.04 6.61 -7.86
N MET A 78 2.74 6.85 -7.76
CA MET A 78 1.89 6.24 -6.75
C MET A 78 1.87 4.71 -6.84
N TRP A 79 1.73 4.17 -8.06
CA TRP A 79 1.78 2.71 -8.28
C TRP A 79 3.12 2.12 -7.82
N LEU A 80 4.23 2.75 -8.22
CA LEU A 80 5.58 2.33 -7.85
C LEU A 80 5.84 2.47 -6.34
N SER A 81 5.28 3.48 -5.67
CA SER A 81 5.36 3.61 -4.22
C SER A 81 4.64 2.48 -3.47
N TRP A 82 3.49 2.00 -3.96
CA TRP A 82 2.86 0.81 -3.36
C TRP A 82 3.71 -0.44 -3.55
N ARG A 83 4.31 -0.63 -4.73
CA ARG A 83 5.31 -1.69 -4.94
C ARG A 83 6.44 -1.58 -3.94
N ALA A 84 7.02 -0.39 -3.78
CA ALA A 84 8.13 -0.14 -2.87
C ALA A 84 7.78 -0.47 -1.42
N ASN A 85 6.59 -0.06 -0.94
CA ASN A 85 6.14 -0.37 0.41
C ASN A 85 5.99 -1.88 0.65
N CYS A 86 5.40 -2.61 -0.30
CA CYS A 86 5.31 -4.06 -0.22
C CYS A 86 6.70 -4.72 -0.21
N PHE A 87 7.61 -4.26 -1.07
CA PHE A 87 8.97 -4.78 -1.15
C PHE A 87 9.75 -4.50 0.13
N ALA A 88 9.67 -3.28 0.67
CA ALA A 88 10.30 -2.91 1.93
C ALA A 88 9.83 -3.82 3.08
N TYR A 89 8.52 -4.08 3.17
CA TYR A 89 7.98 -5.00 4.17
C TYR A 89 8.54 -6.42 4.03
N ALA A 90 8.60 -6.94 2.80
CA ALA A 90 9.19 -8.25 2.55
C ALA A 90 10.68 -8.30 2.95
N THR A 91 11.46 -7.28 2.58
CA THR A 91 12.89 -7.19 2.87
C THR A 91 13.20 -7.07 4.35
N VAL A 92 12.40 -6.31 5.10
CA VAL A 92 12.65 -6.04 6.52
C VAL A 92 12.06 -7.11 7.43
N TYR A 93 10.91 -7.69 7.08
CA TYR A 93 10.17 -8.59 7.97
C TYR A 93 10.09 -10.02 7.45
N LEU A 94 9.57 -10.23 6.24
CA LEU A 94 9.28 -11.60 5.76
C LEU A 94 10.54 -12.41 5.48
N ILE A 95 11.51 -11.82 4.76
CA ILE A 95 12.73 -12.52 4.35
C ILE A 95 13.61 -12.86 5.57
N PRO A 96 13.93 -11.92 6.48
CA PRO A 96 14.76 -12.25 7.65
C PRO A 96 14.12 -13.25 8.61
N GLN A 97 12.79 -13.31 8.66
CA GLN A 97 12.05 -14.28 9.47
C GLN A 97 11.87 -15.65 8.78
N GLY A 98 12.45 -15.84 7.60
CA GLY A 98 12.39 -17.12 6.87
C GLY A 98 11.04 -17.40 6.21
N LYS A 99 10.12 -16.42 6.14
CA LYS A 99 8.78 -16.59 5.53
C LYS A 99 8.83 -16.78 4.01
N CYS A 100 9.92 -16.37 3.36
CA CYS A 100 10.03 -16.34 1.90
C CYS A 100 10.76 -17.53 1.24
N ASN A 101 11.23 -18.56 1.98
CA ASN A 101 12.00 -19.70 1.43
C ASN A 101 13.27 -19.33 0.63
N PHE A 102 13.79 -18.12 0.80
CA PHE A 102 15.07 -17.68 0.24
C PHE A 102 15.75 -16.69 1.20
N LYS A 103 17.06 -16.56 1.09
CA LYS A 103 17.88 -15.65 1.92
C LYS A 103 17.93 -14.24 1.33
N PRO A 104 18.24 -13.18 2.12
CA PRO A 104 18.31 -11.81 1.64
C PRO A 104 19.18 -11.59 0.40
N HIS A 105 20.35 -12.23 0.31
CA HIS A 105 21.26 -12.10 -0.83
C HIS A 105 20.75 -12.77 -2.12
N GLN A 106 19.71 -13.61 -2.03
CA GLN A 106 19.06 -14.26 -3.16
C GLN A 106 17.85 -13.46 -3.65
N ALA A 107 17.50 -12.36 -2.97
CA ALA A 107 16.26 -11.63 -3.24
C ALA A 107 16.28 -11.04 -4.66
N THR A 108 15.33 -11.47 -5.48
CA THR A 108 15.03 -10.87 -6.78
C THR A 108 13.60 -10.32 -6.78
N SER A 109 13.29 -9.38 -7.67
CA SER A 109 11.93 -8.86 -7.80
C SER A 109 10.90 -9.97 -8.01
N GLN A 110 11.25 -11.02 -8.75
CA GLN A 110 10.37 -12.17 -8.97
C GLN A 110 10.15 -12.99 -7.69
N LEU A 111 11.22 -13.26 -6.93
CA LEU A 111 11.14 -14.00 -5.67
C LEU A 111 10.35 -13.23 -4.61
N ILE A 112 10.57 -11.91 -4.49
CA ILE A 112 9.80 -11.06 -3.57
C ILE A 112 8.32 -11.05 -3.95
N ARG A 113 7.99 -10.92 -5.25
CA ARG A 113 6.60 -11.00 -5.73
C ARG A 113 5.94 -12.34 -5.38
N ASN A 114 6.66 -13.44 -5.55
CA ASN A 114 6.17 -14.76 -5.19
C ASN A 114 5.97 -14.90 -3.67
N CYS A 115 6.90 -14.38 -2.86
CA CYS A 115 6.74 -14.36 -1.41
C CYS A 115 5.47 -13.59 -1.01
N LEU A 116 5.33 -12.34 -1.45
CA LEU A 116 4.16 -11.51 -1.16
C LEU A 116 2.84 -12.17 -1.58
N ARG A 117 2.82 -12.85 -2.74
CA ARG A 117 1.64 -13.58 -3.21
C ARG A 117 1.26 -14.75 -2.30
N ASN A 118 2.24 -15.42 -1.73
CA ASN A 118 2.03 -16.60 -0.89
C ASN A 118 1.85 -16.26 0.59
N THR A 119 2.21 -15.05 1.02
CA THR A 119 1.95 -14.53 2.36
C THR A 119 0.46 -14.27 2.55
N GLU A 120 -0.08 -14.70 3.69
CA GLU A 120 -1.46 -14.42 4.06
C GLU A 120 -1.72 -12.91 4.12
N LYS A 121 -2.89 -12.48 3.63
CA LYS A 121 -3.24 -11.06 3.55
C LYS A 121 -3.23 -10.38 4.92
N SER A 122 -3.59 -11.11 5.98
CA SER A 122 -3.57 -10.69 7.39
C SER A 122 -2.17 -10.43 7.93
N GLU A 123 -1.14 -11.08 7.38
CA GLU A 123 0.27 -10.86 7.76
C GLU A 123 0.85 -9.61 7.07
N LEU A 124 0.20 -9.06 6.05
CA LEU A 124 0.69 -7.92 5.30
C LEU A 124 0.11 -6.60 5.82
N PRO A 125 0.92 -5.51 5.92
CA PRO A 125 0.42 -4.22 6.36
C PRO A 125 -0.65 -3.70 5.39
N ALA A 126 -1.65 -2.98 5.91
CA ALA A 126 -2.79 -2.49 5.12
C ALA A 126 -2.38 -1.67 3.89
N VAL A 127 -1.27 -0.92 3.98
CA VAL A 127 -0.70 -0.16 2.85
C VAL A 127 -0.21 -1.05 1.71
N CYS A 128 0.19 -2.29 2.00
CA CYS A 128 0.54 -3.28 1.00
C CYS A 128 -0.71 -4.05 0.58
N SER A 129 -1.38 -4.75 1.50
CA SER A 129 -2.49 -5.66 1.18
C SER A 129 -3.73 -4.97 0.60
N GLY A 130 -3.93 -3.69 0.89
CA GLY A 130 -4.98 -2.85 0.31
C GLY A 130 -4.62 -2.23 -1.05
N SER A 131 -3.34 -2.25 -1.44
CA SER A 131 -2.85 -1.49 -2.59
C SER A 131 -3.26 -2.08 -3.94
N PRO A 132 -3.35 -1.24 -5.00
CA PRO A 132 -3.49 -1.71 -6.39
C PRO A 132 -2.32 -2.59 -6.83
N TYR A 133 -1.12 -2.36 -6.27
CA TYR A 133 0.04 -3.22 -6.53
C TYR A 133 -0.22 -4.65 -6.06
N TYR A 134 -0.60 -4.86 -4.80
CA TYR A 134 -0.86 -6.20 -4.27
C TYR A 134 -2.04 -6.88 -4.96
N LYS A 135 -3.10 -6.12 -5.30
CA LYS A 135 -4.19 -6.62 -6.16
C LYS A 135 -3.63 -7.13 -7.50
N SER A 136 -2.73 -6.40 -8.15
CA SER A 136 -2.11 -6.81 -9.42
C SER A 136 -1.32 -8.12 -9.31
N LEU A 137 -0.78 -8.47 -8.13
CA LEU A 137 -0.10 -9.75 -7.90
C LEU A 137 -1.07 -10.93 -7.84
N THR A 138 -2.32 -10.69 -7.46
CA THR A 138 -3.33 -11.71 -7.16
C THR A 138 -4.40 -11.86 -8.25
N LEU A 139 -4.55 -10.90 -9.18
CA LEU A 139 -5.57 -10.89 -10.24
C LEU A 139 -5.60 -12.13 -11.17
N ARG A 140 -4.52 -12.92 -11.24
CA ARG A 140 -4.43 -14.13 -12.09
C ARG A 140 -3.99 -15.39 -11.33
N VAL A 141 -4.01 -15.35 -10.01
CA VAL A 141 -3.72 -16.57 -9.23
C VAL A 141 -4.97 -17.43 -9.31
N PRO A 142 -4.86 -18.75 -9.60
CA PRO A 142 -5.99 -19.64 -9.40
C PRO A 142 -6.53 -19.37 -8.01
N ARG A 143 -7.84 -19.11 -7.88
CA ARG A 143 -8.44 -19.15 -6.54
C ARG A 143 -7.95 -20.45 -5.93
N ARG A 144 -7.37 -20.42 -4.72
CA ARG A 144 -7.36 -21.62 -3.91
C ARG A 144 -8.85 -21.95 -3.78
N MET A 145 -9.32 -22.89 -4.58
CA MET A 145 -10.59 -23.53 -4.31
C MET A 145 -10.37 -24.10 -2.93
N ASP A 146 -11.17 -23.67 -1.95
CA ASP A 146 -11.07 -24.19 -0.60
C ASP A 146 -11.14 -25.72 -0.72
N SER A 147 -9.99 -26.38 -0.52
CA SER A 147 -9.89 -27.83 -0.52
C SER A 147 -10.46 -28.38 0.80
N ASP A 148 -11.61 -27.86 1.23
CA ASP A 148 -12.37 -28.35 2.38
C ASP A 148 -13.69 -29.00 1.94
N ALA A 149 -13.90 -29.22 0.64
CA ALA A 149 -15.10 -29.90 0.13
C ALA A 149 -14.80 -31.21 -0.65
N ALA A 150 -13.68 -31.88 -0.37
CA ALA A 150 -13.39 -33.20 -0.95
C ALA A 150 -12.98 -34.25 0.10
N ALA A 151 -13.55 -34.17 1.30
CA ALA A 151 -13.42 -35.21 2.33
C ALA A 151 -14.75 -35.88 2.70
N ASP A 152 -15.86 -35.59 2.00
CA ASP A 152 -17.13 -36.29 2.18
C ASP A 152 -17.52 -36.97 0.86
N LEU A 153 -16.91 -38.12 0.58
CA LEU A 153 -17.48 -39.25 -0.19
C LEU A 153 -16.61 -40.51 -0.01
#